data_AF-A0A9W9YM17-F1
#
_entry.id   AF-A0A9W9YM17-F1
#
_cell.length_a   1.000
_cell.length_b   1.000
_cell.length_c   1.000
_cell.angle_alpha   90.00
_cell.angle_beta   90.00
_cell.angle_gamma   90.00
#
_symmetry.space_group_name_H-M   'P 1'
#
loop_
_entity.id
_entity.type
_entity.pdbx_description
1 polymer ?
#
loop_
_entity_poly.entity_id
_entity_poly.type
_entity_poly.pdbx_seq_one_letter_code
_entity_poly.pdbx_strand_id
1 'polypeptide(L)'
;MDKATLFQSIGLSEQKSQETLKNDALSKRLEAIITLMKEKSAGTIIEKPTGVLLYSLASSSIKDDGQIKFVTGYIADKKLASSIQLTAAVDYMKANPVLPVDVASFENSCGIGVNITPDQIEDCVEELIKKHKEELLKKRYKFNVGMIMGKAREKLKWQMVKPLKQKLICRS
;
A
#
# COMPACT_ATOMS: atom_id res chain seq x y z
N MET A 1 -14.34 -9.80 -24.48
CA MET A 1 -12.88 -9.75 -24.25
C MET A 1 -12.55 -10.93 -23.36
N ASP A 2 -11.63 -11.80 -23.74
CA ASP A 2 -11.25 -12.96 -22.93
C ASP A 2 -10.66 -12.53 -21.59
N LYS A 3 -10.92 -13.30 -20.52
CA LYS A 3 -10.44 -13.00 -19.16
C LYS A 3 -8.91 -12.89 -19.11
N ALA A 4 -8.20 -13.74 -19.87
CA ALA A 4 -6.75 -13.66 -20.01
C ALA A 4 -6.29 -12.28 -20.52
N THR A 5 -6.91 -11.81 -21.60
CA THR A 5 -6.59 -10.51 -22.21
C THR A 5 -7.00 -9.35 -21.30
N LEU A 6 -8.09 -9.49 -20.54
CA LEU A 6 -8.50 -8.52 -19.54
C LEU A 6 -7.44 -8.37 -18.43
N PHE A 7 -6.93 -9.48 -17.91
CA PHE A 7 -5.88 -9.46 -16.88
C PHE A 7 -4.55 -8.92 -17.40
N GLN A 8 -4.18 -9.26 -18.63
CA GLN A 8 -3.00 -8.67 -19.27
C GLN A 8 -3.16 -7.16 -19.51
N SER A 9 -4.38 -6.69 -19.81
CA SER A 9 -4.66 -5.26 -20.02
C SER A 9 -4.40 -4.39 -18.79
N ILE A 10 -4.43 -4.97 -17.59
CA ILE A 10 -4.09 -4.28 -16.34
C ILE A 10 -2.62 -4.46 -15.95
N GLY A 11 -1.80 -5.12 -16.78
CA GLY A 11 -0.37 -5.27 -16.55
C GLY A 11 0.08 -6.55 -15.86
N LEU A 12 -0.79 -7.56 -15.73
CA LEU A 12 -0.38 -8.90 -15.29
C LEU A 12 0.45 -9.58 -16.41
N SER A 13 1.42 -10.40 -16.01
CA SER A 13 2.13 -11.26 -16.96
C SER A 13 1.18 -12.33 -17.50
N GLU A 14 1.50 -12.87 -18.69
CA GLU A 14 0.73 -13.97 -19.27
C GLU A 14 0.67 -15.17 -18.32
N GLN A 15 1.80 -15.55 -17.71
CA GLN A 15 1.86 -16.61 -16.72
C GLN A 15 0.91 -16.38 -15.53
N LYS A 16 0.96 -15.20 -14.90
CA LYS A 16 0.06 -14.88 -13.78
C LYS A 16 -1.41 -14.84 -14.19
N SER A 17 -1.68 -14.40 -15.42
CA SER A 17 -3.04 -14.39 -15.97
C SER A 17 -3.57 -15.82 -16.09
N GLN A 18 -2.77 -16.75 -16.63
CA GLN A 18 -3.12 -18.16 -16.72
C GLN A 18 -3.30 -18.83 -15.34
N GLU A 19 -2.42 -18.52 -14.39
CA GLU A 19 -2.56 -19.02 -13.01
C GLU A 19 -3.84 -18.50 -12.34
N THR A 20 -4.19 -17.23 -12.56
CA THR A 20 -5.41 -16.63 -12.02
C THR A 20 -6.66 -17.27 -12.63
N LEU A 21 -6.63 -17.65 -13.91
CA LEU A 21 -7.74 -18.34 -14.57
C LEU A 21 -8.01 -19.73 -14.01
N LYS A 22 -6.99 -20.42 -13.49
CA LYS A 22 -7.17 -21.71 -12.81
C LYS A 22 -7.98 -21.56 -11.51
N ASN A 23 -8.00 -20.37 -10.91
CA ASN A 23 -8.79 -20.07 -9.73
C ASN A 23 -10.07 -19.32 -10.13
N ASP A 24 -11.15 -20.08 -10.38
CA ASP A 24 -12.42 -19.52 -10.86
C ASP A 24 -12.96 -18.40 -9.94
N ALA A 25 -12.89 -18.59 -8.62
CA ALA A 25 -13.34 -17.59 -7.65
C ALA A 25 -12.53 -16.30 -7.72
N LEU A 26 -11.19 -16.40 -7.73
CA LEU A 26 -10.31 -15.23 -7.86
C LEU A 26 -10.49 -14.55 -9.22
N SER A 27 -10.64 -15.32 -10.30
CA SER A 27 -10.80 -14.79 -11.66
C SER A 27 -12.09 -13.96 -11.80
N LYS A 28 -13.22 -14.47 -11.30
CA LYS A 28 -14.51 -13.75 -11.30
C LYS A 28 -14.44 -12.49 -10.46
N ARG A 29 -13.79 -12.57 -9.30
CA ARG A 29 -13.61 -11.42 -8.41
C ARG A 29 -12.73 -10.34 -9.03
N LEU A 30 -11.61 -10.72 -9.62
CA LEU A 30 -10.70 -9.79 -10.29
C LEU A 30 -11.39 -9.14 -11.50
N GLU A 31 -12.13 -9.91 -12.29
CA GLU A 31 -12.94 -9.41 -13.40
C GLU A 31 -13.95 -8.35 -12.93
N ALA A 32 -14.71 -8.63 -11.87
CA ALA A 32 -15.66 -7.67 -11.30
C ALA A 32 -14.97 -6.37 -10.83
N ILE A 33 -13.83 -6.49 -10.15
CA ILE A 33 -13.04 -5.32 -9.70
C ILE A 33 -12.55 -4.49 -10.89
N ILE A 34 -12.06 -5.13 -11.96
CA ILE A 34 -11.58 -4.44 -13.16
C ILE A 34 -12.74 -3.70 -13.84
N THR A 35 -13.91 -4.32 -13.96
CA THR A 35 -15.10 -3.69 -14.54
C THR A 35 -15.51 -2.45 -13.75
N LEU A 36 -15.61 -2.55 -12.43
CA LEU A 36 -15.90 -1.40 -11.54
C LEU A 36 -14.87 -0.27 -11.71
N MET A 37 -13.59 -0.63 -11.87
CA MET A 37 -12.52 0.34 -12.06
C MET A 37 -12.63 1.06 -13.42
N LYS A 38 -12.96 0.32 -14.49
CA LYS A 38 -13.18 0.88 -15.83
C LYS A 38 -14.39 1.82 -15.87
N GLU A 39 -15.47 1.46 -15.18
CA GLU A 39 -16.66 2.30 -15.04
C GLU A 39 -16.31 3.61 -14.34
N LYS A 40 -15.59 3.56 -13.22
CA LYS A 40 -15.18 4.77 -12.49
C LYS A 40 -14.16 5.63 -13.23
N SER A 41 -13.24 5.01 -13.96
CA SER A 41 -12.16 5.73 -14.66
C SER A 41 -12.55 6.18 -16.07
N ALA A 42 -13.85 6.11 -16.43
CA ALA A 42 -14.37 6.47 -17.75
C ALA A 42 -13.60 5.83 -18.92
N GLY A 43 -13.15 4.58 -18.76
CA GLY A 43 -12.38 3.88 -19.79
C GLY A 43 -10.91 4.29 -19.92
N THR A 44 -10.35 5.04 -18.96
CA THR A 44 -8.92 5.37 -18.90
C THR A 44 -8.08 4.08 -18.82
N ILE A 45 -6.91 4.11 -19.46
CA ILE A 45 -5.95 3.01 -19.45
C ILE A 45 -5.49 2.73 -18.01
N ILE A 46 -5.61 1.46 -17.62
CA ILE A 46 -5.20 0.99 -16.30
C ILE A 46 -3.69 0.80 -16.33
N GLU A 47 -2.96 1.65 -15.62
CA GLU A 47 -1.51 1.53 -15.53
C GLU A 47 -1.12 0.25 -14.77
N LYS A 48 0.03 -0.34 -15.12
CA LYS A 48 0.54 -1.56 -14.46
C LYS A 48 0.58 -1.45 -12.92
N PRO A 49 1.02 -0.34 -12.31
CA PRO A 49 1.01 -0.21 -10.84
C PRO A 49 -0.40 -0.33 -10.25
N THR A 50 -1.39 0.30 -10.89
CA THR A 50 -2.80 0.22 -10.48
C THR A 50 -3.32 -1.21 -10.62
N GLY A 51 -3.02 -1.89 -11.72
CA GLY A 51 -3.44 -3.29 -11.89
C GLY A 51 -2.85 -4.25 -10.85
N VAL A 52 -1.62 -4.03 -10.40
CA VAL A 52 -1.02 -4.79 -9.29
C VAL A 52 -1.81 -4.58 -7.99
N LEU A 53 -2.29 -3.35 -7.73
CA LEU A 53 -3.14 -3.06 -6.58
C LEU A 53 -4.51 -3.75 -6.70
N LEU A 54 -5.13 -3.72 -7.88
CA LEU A 54 -6.41 -4.42 -8.12
C LEU A 54 -6.27 -5.94 -7.92
N TYR A 55 -5.18 -6.53 -8.40
CA TYR A 55 -4.88 -7.95 -8.18
C TYR A 55 -4.71 -8.27 -6.69
N SER A 56 -3.98 -7.42 -5.97
CA SER A 56 -3.80 -7.57 -4.53
C SER A 56 -5.12 -7.40 -3.75
N LEU A 57 -6.02 -6.52 -4.21
CA LEU A 57 -7.37 -6.38 -3.64
C LEU A 57 -8.22 -7.62 -3.91
N ALA A 58 -8.16 -8.18 -5.13
CA ALA A 58 -8.88 -9.40 -5.49
C ALA A 58 -8.40 -10.62 -4.67
N SER A 59 -7.11 -10.66 -4.35
CA SER A 59 -6.47 -11.69 -3.53
C SER A 59 -6.60 -11.44 -2.03
N SER A 60 -7.22 -10.32 -1.62
CA SER A 60 -7.38 -9.97 -0.21
C SER A 60 -8.48 -10.79 0.47
N SER A 61 -8.48 -10.78 1.80
CA SER A 61 -9.48 -11.48 2.60
C SER A 61 -10.83 -10.76 2.73
N ILE A 62 -10.98 -9.57 2.14
CA ILE A 62 -12.28 -8.88 2.09
C ILE A 62 -13.26 -9.79 1.33
N LYS A 63 -14.47 -9.97 1.82
CA LYS A 63 -15.50 -10.76 1.10
C LYS A 63 -16.71 -9.92 0.70
N ASP A 64 -16.92 -8.79 1.38
CA ASP A 64 -18.05 -7.92 1.13
C ASP A 64 -17.85 -7.09 -0.15
N ASP A 65 -18.82 -7.17 -1.06
CA ASP A 65 -18.79 -6.44 -2.34
C ASP A 65 -18.87 -4.92 -2.15
N GLY A 66 -19.54 -4.44 -1.09
CA GLY A 66 -19.61 -3.03 -0.74
C GLY A 66 -18.24 -2.47 -0.35
N GLN A 67 -17.51 -3.19 0.50
CA GLN A 67 -16.14 -2.84 0.91
C GLN A 67 -15.18 -2.87 -0.29
N ILE A 68 -15.31 -3.87 -1.17
CA ILE A 68 -14.51 -3.95 -2.40
C ILE A 68 -14.78 -2.72 -3.28
N LYS A 69 -16.05 -2.39 -3.54
CA LYS A 69 -16.43 -1.19 -4.31
C LYS A 69 -15.89 0.09 -3.71
N PHE A 70 -15.93 0.22 -2.39
CA PHE A 70 -15.39 1.37 -1.68
C PHE A 70 -13.89 1.50 -1.92
N VAL A 71 -13.10 0.44 -1.65
CA VAL A 71 -11.64 0.47 -1.83
C VAL A 71 -11.25 0.65 -3.30
N THR A 72 -11.94 0.02 -4.24
CA THR A 72 -11.73 0.22 -5.68
C THR A 72 -11.94 1.69 -6.07
N GLY A 73 -12.89 2.39 -5.44
CA GLY A 73 -13.08 3.83 -5.60
C GLY A 73 -11.82 4.63 -5.25
N TYR A 74 -11.23 4.38 -4.09
CA TYR A 74 -10.01 5.07 -3.67
C TYR A 74 -8.79 4.77 -4.55
N ILE A 75 -8.72 3.57 -5.13
CA ILE A 75 -7.69 3.23 -6.11
C ILE A 75 -7.92 4.00 -7.42
N ALA A 76 -9.17 4.09 -7.89
CA ALA A 76 -9.52 4.85 -9.09
C ALA A 76 -9.22 6.35 -8.91
N ASP A 77 -9.50 6.91 -7.73
CA ASP A 77 -9.19 8.31 -7.38
C ASP A 77 -7.68 8.55 -7.14
N LYS A 78 -6.82 7.53 -7.35
CA LYS A 78 -5.37 7.56 -7.08
C LYS A 78 -4.99 7.93 -5.63
N LYS A 79 -5.94 7.89 -4.69
CA LYS A 79 -5.70 8.11 -3.25
C LYS A 79 -4.96 6.93 -2.61
N LEU A 80 -5.22 5.71 -3.09
CA LEU A 80 -4.49 4.50 -2.72
C LEU A 80 -3.52 4.12 -3.85
N ALA A 81 -2.25 4.48 -3.70
CA ALA A 81 -1.22 4.29 -4.72
C ALA A 81 -0.13 3.27 -4.33
N SER A 82 -0.17 2.76 -3.09
CA SER A 82 0.86 1.86 -2.56
C SER A 82 0.26 0.57 -1.98
N SER A 83 1.00 -0.53 -2.10
CA SER A 83 0.63 -1.82 -1.52
C SER A 83 0.49 -1.76 0.00
N ILE A 84 1.29 -0.91 0.68
CA ILE A 84 1.22 -0.72 2.13
C ILE A 84 -0.12 -0.08 2.52
N GLN A 85 -0.56 0.94 1.77
CA GLN A 85 -1.85 1.60 2.00
C GLN A 85 -3.01 0.64 1.71
N LEU A 86 -2.90 -0.20 0.67
CA LEU A 86 -3.90 -1.22 0.38
C LEU A 86 -4.00 -2.27 1.49
N THR A 87 -2.88 -2.75 2.01
CA THR A 87 -2.89 -3.68 3.15
C THR A 87 -3.54 -3.05 4.38
N ALA A 88 -3.21 -1.79 4.67
CA ALA A 88 -3.85 -1.06 5.77
C ALA A 88 -5.35 -0.87 5.56
N ALA A 89 -5.80 -0.58 4.32
CA ALA A 89 -7.20 -0.50 3.97
C ALA A 89 -7.91 -1.85 4.20
N VAL A 90 -7.30 -2.96 3.78
CA VAL A 90 -7.83 -4.30 4.02
C VAL A 90 -7.94 -4.61 5.51
N ASP A 91 -6.93 -4.26 6.30
CA ASP A 91 -6.95 -4.48 7.74
C ASP A 91 -8.00 -3.60 8.45
N TYR A 92 -8.18 -2.36 7.99
CA TYR A 92 -9.25 -1.49 8.48
C TYR A 92 -10.64 -2.06 8.18
N MET A 93 -10.84 -2.60 6.96
CA MET A 93 -12.11 -3.21 6.54
C MET A 93 -12.42 -4.51 7.32
N LYS A 94 -11.40 -5.25 7.74
CA LYS A 94 -11.59 -6.39 8.65
C LYS A 94 -12.02 -5.95 10.05
N ALA A 95 -11.40 -4.88 10.56
CA ALA A 95 -11.74 -4.34 11.87
C ALA A 95 -13.12 -3.67 11.90
N ASN A 96 -13.56 -3.14 10.75
CA ASN A 96 -14.84 -2.46 10.58
C ASN A 96 -15.66 -3.15 9.47
N PRO A 97 -16.29 -4.31 9.77
CA PRO A 97 -17.01 -5.10 8.77
C PRO A 97 -18.33 -4.47 8.31
N VAL A 98 -18.82 -3.43 8.99
CA VAL A 98 -20.11 -2.80 8.72
C VAL A 98 -19.90 -1.50 7.93
N LEU A 99 -20.70 -1.33 6.88
CA LEU A 99 -20.82 -0.06 6.14
C LEU A 99 -21.99 0.76 6.69
N PRO A 100 -21.92 2.12 6.66
CA PRO A 100 -20.83 2.94 6.14
C PRO A 100 -19.63 3.02 7.09
N VAL A 101 -18.43 2.99 6.52
CA VAL A 101 -17.19 3.26 7.27
C VAL A 101 -17.02 4.76 7.50
N ASP A 102 -16.41 5.14 8.62
CA ASP A 102 -15.97 6.51 8.84
C ASP A 102 -14.82 6.83 7.88
N VAL A 103 -15.10 7.71 6.92
CA VAL A 103 -14.14 8.14 5.89
C VAL A 103 -12.90 8.77 6.53
N ALA A 104 -13.07 9.59 7.57
CA ALA A 104 -11.93 10.27 8.21
C ALA A 104 -11.01 9.28 8.93
N SER A 105 -11.60 8.35 9.69
CA SER A 105 -10.85 7.27 10.35
C SER A 105 -10.20 6.34 9.32
N PHE A 106 -10.87 6.01 8.22
CA PHE A 106 -10.32 5.20 7.13
C PHE A 106 -9.13 5.89 6.46
N GLU A 107 -9.28 7.14 6.03
CA GLU A 107 -8.21 7.91 5.37
C GLU A 107 -6.98 8.04 6.27
N ASN A 108 -7.17 8.37 7.54
CA ASN A 108 -6.09 8.41 8.54
C ASN A 108 -5.43 7.04 8.74
N SER A 109 -6.22 5.98 8.84
CA SER A 109 -5.73 4.62 9.05
C SER A 109 -4.97 4.06 7.84
N CYS A 110 -5.25 4.58 6.64
CA CYS A 110 -4.59 4.20 5.38
C CYS A 110 -3.48 5.17 4.96
N GLY A 111 -3.29 6.27 5.70
CA GLY A 111 -2.33 7.32 5.35
C GLY A 111 -2.65 8.04 4.04
N ILE A 112 -3.94 8.19 3.74
CA ILE A 112 -4.41 8.94 2.57
C ILE A 112 -4.21 10.44 2.85
N GLY A 113 -3.55 11.15 1.93
CA GLY A 113 -3.19 12.56 2.13
C GLY A 113 -1.98 12.79 3.04
N VAL A 114 -1.37 11.73 3.59
CA VAL A 114 -0.14 11.85 4.38
C VAL A 114 1.05 12.00 3.45
N ASN A 115 1.37 13.26 3.11
CA ASN A 115 2.58 13.59 2.36
C ASN A 115 3.71 13.92 3.36
N ILE A 116 4.44 12.89 3.78
CA ILE A 116 5.58 13.09 4.70
C ILE A 116 6.71 13.78 3.93
N THR A 117 7.06 14.99 4.36
CA THR A 117 8.12 15.80 3.74
C THR A 117 9.51 15.25 4.09
N PRO A 118 10.54 15.57 3.29
CA PRO A 118 11.92 15.22 3.63
C PRO A 118 12.34 15.74 5.01
N ASP A 119 11.85 16.91 5.43
CA ASP A 119 12.15 17.53 6.72
C ASP A 119 11.60 16.69 7.87
N GLN A 120 10.37 16.19 7.78
CA GLN A 120 9.79 15.30 8.80
C GLN A 120 10.58 14.00 8.96
N ILE A 121 11.20 13.50 7.89
CA ILE A 121 12.11 12.34 7.95
C ILE A 121 13.38 12.73 8.71
N GLU A 122 13.94 13.90 8.42
CA GLU A 122 15.14 14.40 9.09
C GLU A 122 14.93 14.62 10.58
N ASP A 123 13.83 15.26 10.96
CA ASP A 123 13.44 15.48 12.35
C ASP A 123 13.26 14.15 13.07
N CYS A 124 12.53 13.20 12.46
CA CYS A 124 12.32 11.88 13.07
C CYS A 124 13.63 11.11 13.26
N VAL A 125 14.56 11.18 12.30
CA VAL A 125 15.86 10.52 12.39
C VAL A 125 16.73 11.23 13.44
N GLU A 126 16.74 12.55 13.48
CA GLU A 126 17.51 13.34 14.44
C GLU A 126 17.01 13.12 15.88
N GLU A 127 15.70 13.08 16.10
CA GLU A 127 15.12 12.71 17.38
C GLU A 127 15.57 11.31 17.84
N LEU A 128 15.55 10.32 16.94
CA LEU A 128 15.95 8.95 17.27
C LEU A 128 17.45 8.84 17.56
N ILE A 129 18.29 9.58 16.82
CA ILE A 129 19.73 9.67 17.07
C ILE A 129 19.99 10.36 18.41
N LYS A 130 19.31 11.47 18.72
CA LYS A 130 19.42 12.17 20.01
C LYS A 130 19.03 11.25 21.17
N LYS A 131 17.92 10.51 21.04
CA LYS A 131 17.46 9.55 22.06
C LYS A 131 18.45 8.42 22.33
N HIS A 132 19.20 7.99 21.31
CA HIS A 132 20.16 6.90 21.42
C HIS A 132 21.62 7.37 21.41
N LYS A 133 21.88 8.68 21.59
CA LYS A 133 23.20 9.30 21.44
C LYS A 133 24.25 8.71 22.38
N GLU A 134 23.89 8.46 23.63
CA GLU A 134 24.80 7.89 24.63
C GLU A 134 25.21 6.45 24.30
N GLU A 135 24.27 5.65 23.80
CA GLU A 135 24.55 4.28 23.35
C GLU A 135 25.37 4.27 22.05
N LEU A 136 25.10 5.18 21.13
CA LEU A 136 25.88 5.39 19.90
C LEU A 136 27.33 5.76 20.23
N LEU A 137 27.55 6.64 21.20
CA LEU A 137 28.90 7.03 21.63
C LEU A 137 29.66 5.87 22.30
N LYS A 138 28.98 5.05 23.11
CA LYS A 138 29.60 3.89 23.79
C LYS A 138 29.88 2.71 22.84
N LYS A 139 28.95 2.39 21.95
CA LYS A 139 29.04 1.20 21.08
C LYS A 139 29.65 1.51 19.71
N ARG A 140 29.75 2.79 19.31
CA ARG A 140 30.23 3.26 18.00
C ARG A 140 29.70 2.38 16.87
N TYR A 141 30.60 1.77 16.08
CA TYR A 141 30.29 0.92 14.95
C TYR A 141 29.58 -0.41 15.30
N LYS A 142 29.54 -0.81 16.58
CA LYS A 142 28.77 -1.98 17.04
C LYS A 142 27.30 -1.65 17.35
N PHE A 143 26.91 -0.39 17.23
CA PHE A 143 25.52 0.00 17.48
C PHE A 143 24.61 -0.50 16.35
N ASN A 144 23.48 -1.11 16.72
CA ASN A 144 22.54 -1.67 15.76
C ASN A 144 21.70 -0.55 15.11
N VAL A 145 22.24 0.06 14.04
CA VAL A 145 21.54 1.07 13.23
C VAL A 145 20.22 0.52 12.65
N GLY A 146 20.12 -0.80 12.47
CA GLY A 146 18.88 -1.49 12.10
C GLY A 146 17.74 -1.28 13.10
N MET A 147 18.05 -1.09 14.39
CA MET A 147 17.04 -0.78 15.42
C MET A 147 16.46 0.63 15.25
N ILE A 148 17.29 1.62 14.92
CA ILE A 148 16.82 2.99 14.62
C ILE A 148 15.96 2.97 13.35
N MET A 149 16.37 2.23 12.33
CA MET A 149 15.57 2.04 11.11
C MET A 149 14.20 1.42 11.41
N GLY A 150 14.13 0.44 12.32
CA GLY A 150 12.88 -0.15 12.77
C GLY A 150 11.95 0.89 13.39
N LYS A 151 12.44 1.65 14.38
CA LYS A 151 11.67 2.70 15.05
C LYS A 151 11.26 3.84 14.11
N ALA A 152 12.15 4.21 13.19
CA ALA A 152 11.85 5.22 12.17
C ALA A 152 10.75 4.74 11.21
N ARG A 153 10.74 3.46 10.84
CA ARG A 153 9.65 2.87 10.04
C ARG A 153 8.33 2.82 10.79
N GLU A 154 8.34 2.56 12.09
CA GLU A 154 7.12 2.59 12.91
C GLU A 154 6.53 4.01 12.97
N LYS A 155 7.37 5.03 13.18
CA LYS A 155 6.94 6.43 13.17
C LYS A 155 6.52 6.93 11.78
N LEU A 156 7.22 6.50 10.75
CA LEU A 156 7.01 6.90 9.35
C LEU A 156 6.35 5.76 8.56
N LYS A 157 5.26 5.21 9.09
CA LYS A 157 4.55 4.02 8.56
C LYS A 157 4.19 4.14 7.06
N TRP A 158 3.97 5.37 6.58
CA TRP A 158 3.55 5.66 5.20
C TRP A 158 4.70 6.00 4.24
N GLN A 159 5.95 5.98 4.70
CA GLN A 159 7.11 6.31 3.86
C GLN A 159 7.64 5.15 3.02
N MET A 160 8.22 5.50 1.86
CA MET A 160 8.96 4.55 1.05
C MET A 160 10.27 4.14 1.73
N VAL A 161 10.58 2.84 1.73
CA VAL A 161 11.76 2.27 2.42
C VAL A 161 13.10 2.77 1.86
N LYS A 162 13.13 3.18 0.58
CA LYS A 162 14.35 3.62 -0.12
C LYS A 162 14.90 4.97 0.39
N PRO A 163 14.13 6.08 0.42
CA PRO A 163 14.64 7.38 0.91
C PRO A 163 15.09 7.35 2.37
N LEU A 164 14.43 6.55 3.23
CA LEU A 164 14.81 6.42 4.64
C LEU A 164 16.21 5.81 4.83
N LYS A 165 16.52 4.74 4.08
CA LYS A 165 17.85 4.10 4.13
C LYS A 165 18.96 5.05 3.68
N GLN A 166 18.73 5.80 2.59
CA GLN A 166 19.72 6.72 2.05
C GLN A 166 20.10 7.81 3.08
N LYS A 167 19.10 8.40 3.76
CA LYS A 167 19.35 9.45 4.77
C LYS A 167 20.10 8.94 6.00
N LEU A 168 19.82 7.73 6.48
CA LEU A 168 20.57 7.18 7.61
C LEU A 168 22.03 6.89 7.26
N ILE A 169 22.31 6.35 6.07
CA ILE A 169 23.68 6.03 5.64
C ILE A 169 24.53 7.31 5.50
N CYS A 170 23.95 8.42 5.04
CA CYS A 170 24.68 9.70 4.95
C CYS A 170 24.99 10.35 6.32
N ARG A 171 24.33 9.92 7.40
CA ARG A 171 24.45 10.51 8.75
C ARG A 171 25.12 9.59 9.78
N SER A 172 25.35 8.32 9.45
CA SER A 172 26.11 7.35 10.24
C SER A 172 27.60 7.44 9.96
#